data_AF-A0A6J8BNK4-F1
#
_entry.id   AF-A0A6J8BNK4-F1
#
_cell.length_a   1.000
_cell.length_b   1.000
_cell.length_c   1.000
_cell.angle_alpha   90.00
_cell.angle_beta   90.00
_cell.angle_gamma   90.00
#
_symmetry.space_group_name_H-M   'P 1'
#
loop_
_entity.id
_entity.type
_entity.pdbx_description
1 polymer ?
#
loop_
_entity_poly.entity_id
_entity_poly.type
_entity_poly.pdbx_seq_one_letter_code
_entity_poly.pdbx_strand_id
1 'polypeptide(L)'
;MVIVSVLLPLLLSDIQAAEVCSNQPADIGFLIDESGSVGLTNFNINLDFVKKFVDDFDIGNSSVKISVFAFHQLIGNGIYFSCCNDKASIKSKIDNINFNSGGENFEIALNFARNNMFQTNNETRDFSLKILMFFTDGRSSIQDNTSLLQQLGVIVFAVGVGNNVQLNKIASNESYVFMMPSYSDLVGQ
;
A
#
# COMPACT_ATOMS: atom_id res chain seq x y z
N MET A 1 11.47 2.84 15.36
CA MET A 1 10.03 2.79 15.68
C MET A 1 9.38 4.12 15.30
N VAL A 2 9.27 4.45 14.00
CA VAL A 2 8.89 5.82 13.59
C VAL A 2 7.74 5.87 12.58
N ILE A 3 7.68 5.00 11.56
CA ILE A 3 6.53 5.07 10.64
C ILE A 3 5.25 4.46 11.21
N VAL A 4 5.32 3.28 11.84
CA VAL A 4 4.13 2.68 12.48
C VAL A 4 3.54 3.66 13.50
N SER A 5 4.37 4.38 14.25
CA SER A 5 3.92 5.32 15.29
C SER A 5 3.25 6.60 14.77
N VAL A 6 3.36 6.93 13.49
CA VAL A 6 2.83 8.18 12.90
C VAL A 6 1.82 7.90 11.79
N LEU A 7 2.15 6.97 10.89
CA LEU A 7 1.31 6.52 9.80
C LEU A 7 0.09 5.75 10.35
N LEU A 8 0.32 4.83 11.30
CA LEU A 8 -0.74 3.97 11.81
C LEU A 8 -1.79 4.77 12.61
N PRO A 9 -1.46 5.75 13.49
CA PRO A 9 -2.50 6.54 14.16
C PRO A 9 -3.33 7.40 13.22
N LEU A 10 -2.74 7.96 12.15
CA LEU A 10 -3.49 8.69 11.12
C LEU A 10 -4.42 7.73 10.37
N LEU A 11 -3.89 6.61 9.87
CA LEU A 11 -4.69 5.61 9.16
C LEU A 11 -5.77 5.00 10.06
N LEU A 12 -5.44 4.67 11.31
CA LEU A 12 -6.37 4.18 12.32
C LEU A 12 -7.39 5.25 12.66
N SER A 13 -7.04 6.53 12.74
CA SER A 13 -8.05 7.56 13.01
C SER A 13 -9.11 7.62 11.91
N ASP A 14 -8.70 7.54 10.65
CA ASP A 14 -9.62 7.53 9.51
C ASP A 14 -10.42 6.21 9.44
N ILE A 15 -9.75 5.07 9.62
CA ILE A 15 -10.38 3.74 9.58
C ILE A 15 -11.31 3.52 10.78
N GLN A 16 -10.89 3.90 11.99
CA GLN A 16 -11.70 3.81 13.21
C GLN A 16 -12.86 4.79 13.17
N ALA A 17 -12.68 6.01 12.64
CA ALA A 17 -13.80 6.92 12.40
C ALA A 17 -14.80 6.31 11.41
N ALA A 18 -14.33 5.69 10.32
CA ALA A 18 -15.19 5.01 9.35
C ALA A 18 -15.90 3.78 9.95
N GLU A 19 -15.20 2.96 10.71
CA GLU A 19 -15.73 1.74 11.33
C GLU A 19 -16.71 2.07 12.47
N VAL A 20 -16.35 2.98 13.38
CA VAL A 20 -17.17 3.30 14.56
C VAL A 20 -18.33 4.24 14.23
N CYS A 21 -18.12 5.25 13.37
CA CYS A 21 -19.17 6.22 13.06
C CYS A 21 -20.12 5.75 11.96
N SER A 22 -19.68 4.83 11.10
CA SER A 22 -20.44 4.42 9.91
C SER A 22 -20.54 2.90 9.68
N ASN A 23 -19.99 2.05 10.55
CA ASN A 23 -19.85 0.60 10.31
C ASN A 23 -19.28 0.32 8.91
N GLN A 24 -18.35 1.18 8.47
CA GLN A 24 -17.82 1.15 7.13
C GLN A 24 -16.57 0.26 7.09
N PRO A 25 -16.55 -0.83 6.30
CA PRO A 25 -15.35 -1.65 6.17
C PRO A 25 -14.24 -0.93 5.39
N ALA A 26 -13.01 -1.43 5.44
CA ALA A 26 -11.87 -0.85 4.70
C ALA A 26 -11.18 -1.85 3.77
N ASP A 27 -10.89 -1.43 2.54
CA ASP A 27 -10.08 -2.15 1.56
C ASP A 27 -8.73 -1.42 1.41
N ILE A 28 -7.68 -1.99 1.99
CA ILE A 28 -6.34 -1.38 2.06
C ILE A 28 -5.35 -2.14 1.16
N GLY A 29 -4.93 -1.47 0.09
CA GLY A 29 -3.98 -1.99 -0.87
C GLY A 29 -2.56 -1.50 -0.62
N PHE A 30 -1.57 -2.36 -0.83
CA PHE A 30 -0.15 -2.03 -0.81
C PHE A 30 0.45 -2.22 -2.20
N LEU A 31 1.06 -1.16 -2.73
CA LEU A 31 1.95 -1.23 -3.88
C LEU A 31 3.39 -1.02 -3.42
N ILE A 32 4.22 -2.04 -3.59
CA ILE A 32 5.58 -2.09 -3.07
C ILE A 32 6.57 -2.08 -4.24
N ASP A 33 7.45 -1.10 -4.24
CA ASP A 33 8.55 -1.03 -5.20
C ASP A 33 9.51 -2.21 -5.01
N GLU A 34 9.69 -3.00 -6.07
CA GLU A 34 10.67 -4.11 -6.18
C GLU A 34 11.84 -3.77 -7.12
N SER A 35 12.05 -2.49 -7.41
CA SER A 35 13.15 -2.07 -8.27
C SER A 35 14.52 -2.42 -7.71
N GLY A 36 15.52 -2.36 -8.58
CA GLY A 36 16.91 -2.67 -8.23
C GLY A 36 17.52 -1.73 -7.18
N SER A 37 17.03 -0.49 -7.04
CA SER A 37 17.48 0.45 -5.99
C SER A 37 17.05 0.00 -4.60
N VAL A 38 15.82 -0.51 -4.49
CA VAL A 38 15.29 -1.11 -3.27
C VAL A 38 16.15 -2.32 -2.89
N GLY A 39 16.30 -3.27 -3.81
CA GLY A 39 17.03 -4.52 -3.57
C GLY A 39 16.31 -5.48 -2.60
N LEU A 40 16.69 -6.76 -2.65
CA LEU A 40 16.00 -7.85 -1.93
C LEU A 40 15.86 -7.61 -0.42
N THR A 41 16.89 -7.06 0.23
CA THR A 41 16.87 -6.86 1.69
C THR A 41 15.80 -5.85 2.10
N ASN A 42 15.75 -4.69 1.43
CA ASN A 42 14.77 -3.66 1.75
C ASN A 42 13.36 -4.04 1.29
N PHE A 43 13.25 -4.78 0.17
CA PHE A 43 11.99 -5.35 -0.28
C PHE A 43 11.37 -6.24 0.80
N ASN A 44 12.16 -7.12 1.41
CA ASN A 44 11.69 -7.96 2.52
C ASN A 44 11.28 -7.14 3.74
N ILE A 45 11.95 -6.02 4.03
CA ILE A 45 11.54 -5.10 5.10
C ILE A 45 10.17 -4.48 4.82
N ASN A 46 9.87 -4.11 3.57
CA ASN A 46 8.52 -3.65 3.19
C ASN A 46 7.47 -4.75 3.41
N LEU A 47 7.75 -5.99 3.00
CA LEU A 47 6.84 -7.11 3.23
C LEU A 47 6.62 -7.37 4.74
N ASP A 48 7.67 -7.30 5.55
CA ASP A 48 7.59 -7.43 7.01
C ASP A 48 6.77 -6.29 7.64
N PHE A 49 6.90 -5.06 7.13
CA PHE A 49 6.04 -3.95 7.53
C PHE A 49 4.57 -4.27 7.25
N VAL A 50 4.23 -4.75 6.06
CA VAL A 50 2.84 -5.11 5.73
C VAL A 50 2.33 -6.24 6.63
N LYS A 51 3.15 -7.25 6.94
CA LYS A 51 2.76 -8.32 7.88
C LYS A 51 2.47 -7.78 9.29
N LYS A 52 3.29 -6.85 9.79
CA LYS A 52 3.03 -6.18 11.09
C LYS A 52 1.75 -5.35 11.04
N PHE A 53 1.54 -4.62 9.95
CA PHE A 53 0.31 -3.86 9.73
C PHE A 53 -0.92 -4.78 9.77
N VAL A 54 -0.89 -5.94 9.10
CA VAL A 54 -1.97 -6.95 9.14
C VAL A 54 -2.29 -7.41 10.57
N ASP A 55 -1.30 -7.45 11.46
CA ASP A 55 -1.51 -7.86 12.84
C ASP A 55 -2.32 -6.83 13.66
N ASP A 56 -2.28 -5.54 13.28
CA ASP A 56 -2.94 -4.44 13.99
C ASP A 56 -4.43 -4.26 13.65
N PHE A 57 -4.93 -4.87 12.56
CA PHE A 57 -6.33 -4.72 12.12
C PHE A 57 -7.17 -5.96 12.35
N ASP A 58 -8.48 -5.81 12.50
CA ASP A 58 -9.40 -6.94 12.36
C ASP A 58 -9.59 -7.26 10.86
N ILE A 59 -9.22 -8.48 10.45
CA ILE A 59 -9.24 -8.90 9.05
C ILE A 59 -10.49 -9.74 8.81
N GLY A 60 -11.28 -9.36 7.81
CA GLY A 60 -12.46 -10.12 7.43
C GLY A 60 -13.33 -9.46 6.37
N ASN A 61 -14.37 -10.20 5.95
CA ASN A 61 -15.30 -9.74 4.92
C ASN A 61 -16.13 -8.52 5.31
N SER A 62 -16.28 -8.26 6.61
CA SER A 62 -17.06 -7.14 7.16
C SER A 62 -16.18 -6.10 7.87
N SER A 63 -14.87 -6.33 7.97
CA SER A 63 -13.89 -5.42 8.57
C SER A 63 -12.84 -5.06 7.51
N VAL A 64 -11.56 -5.34 7.72
CA VAL A 64 -10.48 -4.95 6.80
C VAL A 64 -10.14 -6.06 5.81
N LYS A 65 -9.98 -5.69 4.53
CA LYS A 65 -9.37 -6.52 3.49
C LYS A 65 -8.06 -5.93 3.04
N ILE A 66 -7.10 -6.81 2.74
CA ILE A 66 -5.74 -6.44 2.37
C ILE A 66 -5.42 -6.98 0.99
N SER A 67 -4.77 -6.14 0.18
CA SER A 67 -4.23 -6.50 -1.13
C SER A 67 -2.78 -6.03 -1.19
N VAL A 68 -1.88 -6.81 -1.79
CA VAL A 68 -0.45 -6.52 -1.81
C VAL A 68 0.11 -6.89 -3.17
N PHE A 69 0.68 -5.93 -3.89
CA PHE A 69 1.37 -6.17 -5.15
C PHE A 69 2.73 -5.50 -5.13
N ALA A 70 3.72 -6.23 -5.63
CA ALA A 70 5.03 -5.68 -5.91
C ALA A 70 5.09 -5.17 -7.35
N PHE A 71 5.83 -4.07 -7.60
CA PHE A 71 5.93 -3.48 -8.93
C PHE A 71 7.38 -3.13 -9.27
N HIS A 72 7.74 -3.36 -10.53
CA HIS A 72 8.96 -2.85 -11.16
C HIS A 72 8.58 -2.23 -12.51
N GLN A 73 8.93 -2.88 -13.62
CA GLN A 73 8.54 -2.55 -15.00
C GLN A 73 7.18 -3.16 -15.36
N LEU A 74 6.78 -4.21 -14.63
CA LEU A 74 5.49 -4.86 -14.71
C LEU A 74 4.95 -5.04 -13.29
N ILE A 75 3.70 -5.52 -13.21
CA ILE A 75 3.10 -5.92 -11.95
C ILE A 75 3.56 -7.34 -11.64
N GLY A 76 4.26 -7.49 -10.51
CA GLY A 76 4.71 -8.78 -10.01
C GLY A 76 3.58 -9.61 -9.46
N ASN A 77 3.92 -10.80 -8.97
CA ASN A 77 3.01 -11.64 -8.19
C ASN A 77 2.56 -10.91 -6.92
N GLY A 78 1.29 -11.09 -6.57
CA GLY A 78 0.67 -10.39 -5.45
C GLY A 78 -0.62 -11.06 -4.98
N ILE A 79 -1.37 -10.32 -4.19
CA ILE A 79 -2.53 -10.78 -3.44
C ILE A 79 -3.64 -9.78 -3.73
N TYR A 80 -4.72 -10.26 -4.33
CA TYR A 80 -5.94 -9.48 -4.50
C TYR A 80 -6.77 -9.43 -3.21
N PHE A 81 -7.63 -8.42 -3.07
CA PHE A 81 -8.54 -8.25 -1.92
C PHE A 81 -9.47 -9.46 -1.71
N SER A 82 -9.83 -10.14 -2.81
CA SER A 82 -10.67 -11.34 -2.79
C SER A 82 -9.96 -12.61 -2.30
N CYS A 83 -8.62 -12.60 -2.19
CA CYS A 83 -7.84 -13.82 -2.02
C CYS A 83 -7.95 -14.45 -0.62
N CYS A 84 -7.99 -13.63 0.43
CA CYS A 84 -7.86 -14.09 1.82
C CYS A 84 -8.72 -13.24 2.74
N ASN A 85 -9.31 -13.87 3.77
CA ASN A 85 -10.17 -13.20 4.75
C ASN A 85 -9.69 -13.43 6.20
N ASP A 86 -8.43 -13.86 6.37
CA ASP A 86 -7.82 -14.08 7.68
C ASP A 86 -6.32 -13.71 7.67
N LYS A 87 -5.80 -13.32 8.82
CA LYS A 87 -4.41 -12.86 8.99
C LYS A 87 -3.39 -13.91 8.57
N ALA A 88 -3.62 -15.18 8.89
CA ALA A 88 -2.63 -16.24 8.66
C ALA A 88 -2.44 -16.50 7.17
N SER A 89 -3.54 -16.59 6.42
CA SER A 89 -3.53 -16.77 4.97
C SER A 89 -2.89 -15.58 4.25
N ILE A 90 -3.22 -14.34 4.67
CA ILE A 90 -2.60 -13.14 4.10
C ILE A 90 -1.08 -13.17 4.30
N LYS A 91 -0.61 -13.38 5.52
CA LYS A 91 0.83 -13.38 5.82
C LYS A 91 1.57 -14.50 5.07
N SER A 92 0.99 -15.69 5.00
CA SER A 92 1.53 -16.80 4.22
C SER A 92 1.64 -16.47 2.72
N LYS A 93 0.65 -15.77 2.16
CA LYS A 93 0.72 -15.30 0.77
C LYS A 93 1.76 -14.20 0.58
N ILE A 94 1.92 -13.29 1.54
CA ILE A 94 2.96 -12.24 1.51
C ILE A 94 4.36 -12.88 1.46
N ASP A 95 4.58 -13.95 2.23
CA ASP A 95 5.85 -14.69 2.23
C ASP A 95 6.19 -15.35 0.88
N ASN A 96 5.22 -15.47 -0.04
CA ASN A 96 5.39 -16.02 -1.39
C ASN A 96 5.52 -14.95 -2.49
N ILE A 97 5.55 -13.67 -2.13
CA ILE A 97 5.82 -12.58 -3.08
C ILE A 97 7.32 -12.56 -3.37
N ASN A 98 7.70 -12.80 -4.63
CA ASN A 98 9.09 -12.92 -5.04
C ASN A 98 9.65 -11.57 -5.51
N PHE A 99 10.91 -11.30 -5.20
CA PHE A 99 11.66 -10.17 -5.72
C PHE A 99 12.24 -10.51 -7.10
N ASN A 100 11.79 -9.82 -8.16
CA ASN A 100 12.28 -10.09 -9.52
C ASN A 100 13.30 -9.07 -10.05
N SER A 101 13.57 -7.98 -9.31
CA SER A 101 14.51 -6.90 -9.64
C SER A 101 14.29 -6.26 -11.02
N GLY A 102 14.11 -4.95 -11.08
CA GLY A 102 13.99 -4.26 -12.36
C GLY A 102 14.05 -2.75 -12.26
N GLY A 103 13.72 -2.08 -13.37
CA GLY A 103 13.44 -0.64 -13.34
C GLY A 103 12.08 -0.36 -12.74
N GLU A 104 11.87 0.86 -12.26
CA GLU A 104 10.60 1.32 -11.70
C GLU A 104 9.68 1.93 -12.79
N ASN A 105 8.38 1.63 -12.76
CA ASN A 105 7.38 2.28 -13.60
C ASN A 105 6.10 2.58 -12.80
N PHE A 106 6.04 3.80 -12.27
CA PHE A 106 4.95 4.23 -11.40
C PHE A 106 3.63 4.40 -12.18
N GLU A 107 3.68 4.64 -13.50
CA GLU A 107 2.48 4.79 -14.32
C GLU A 107 1.78 3.46 -14.49
N ILE A 108 2.55 2.40 -14.75
CA ILE A 108 2.03 1.03 -14.78
C ILE A 108 1.46 0.65 -13.41
N ALA A 109 2.17 0.96 -12.32
CA ALA A 109 1.72 0.67 -10.97
C ALA A 109 0.38 1.34 -10.63
N LEU A 110 0.25 2.65 -10.87
CA LEU A 110 -0.99 3.40 -10.57
C LEU A 110 -2.14 3.02 -11.53
N ASN A 111 -1.84 2.74 -12.81
CA ASN A 111 -2.85 2.23 -13.73
C ASN A 111 -3.35 0.85 -13.32
N PHE A 112 -2.47 -0.03 -12.83
CA PHE A 112 -2.87 -1.33 -12.29
C PHE A 112 -3.72 -1.16 -11.03
N ALA A 113 -3.34 -0.27 -10.11
CA ALA A 113 -4.18 0.02 -8.94
C ALA A 113 -5.60 0.39 -9.37
N ARG A 114 -5.73 1.29 -10.34
CA ARG A 114 -7.02 1.78 -10.85
C ARG A 114 -7.81 0.70 -11.59
N ASN A 115 -7.18 0.02 -12.52
CA ASN A 115 -7.86 -0.84 -13.49
C ASN A 115 -7.93 -2.30 -13.04
N ASN A 116 -7.29 -2.69 -11.94
CA ASN A 116 -7.26 -4.09 -11.51
C ASN A 116 -7.50 -4.18 -10.00
N MET A 117 -6.65 -3.53 -9.20
CA MET A 117 -6.66 -3.68 -7.75
C MET A 117 -7.92 -3.11 -7.08
N PHE A 118 -8.33 -1.90 -7.47
CA PHE A 118 -9.49 -1.17 -6.91
C PHE A 118 -10.73 -1.24 -7.82
N GLN A 119 -10.83 -2.25 -8.69
CA GLN A 119 -12.08 -2.46 -9.42
C GLN A 119 -13.19 -2.85 -8.44
N THR A 120 -14.18 -1.98 -8.32
CA THR A 120 -15.35 -2.23 -7.46
C THR A 120 -16.16 -3.41 -7.99
N ASN A 121 -16.74 -4.21 -7.08
CA ASN A 121 -17.53 -5.42 -7.33
C ASN A 121 -16.77 -6.62 -7.91
N ASN A 122 -15.54 -6.43 -8.37
CA ASN A 122 -14.60 -7.51 -8.68
C ASN A 122 -13.62 -7.76 -7.53
N GLU A 123 -13.07 -6.69 -6.95
CA GLU A 123 -12.05 -6.78 -5.91
C GLU A 123 -12.38 -5.99 -4.65
N THR A 124 -12.96 -4.79 -4.80
CA THR A 124 -13.31 -3.92 -3.67
C THR A 124 -14.81 -3.81 -3.44
N ARG A 125 -15.19 -3.47 -2.21
CA ARG A 125 -16.59 -3.31 -1.79
C ARG A 125 -17.10 -1.91 -2.17
N ASP A 126 -18.37 -1.81 -2.56
CA ASP A 126 -18.99 -0.53 -2.96
C ASP A 126 -18.93 0.52 -1.84
N PHE A 127 -19.23 0.11 -0.60
CA PHE A 127 -19.31 1.00 0.55
C PHE A 127 -18.01 1.06 1.37
N SER A 128 -16.92 0.38 1.01
CA SER A 128 -15.70 0.41 1.82
C SER A 128 -14.91 1.70 1.66
N LEU A 129 -14.20 2.09 2.71
CA LEU A 129 -13.08 3.03 2.62
C LEU A 129 -11.96 2.37 1.80
N LYS A 130 -11.53 2.99 0.70
CA LYS A 130 -10.49 2.45 -0.19
C LYS A 130 -9.19 3.21 0.01
N ILE A 131 -8.14 2.52 0.43
CA ILE A 131 -6.85 3.12 0.74
C ILE A 131 -5.77 2.41 -0.08
N LEU A 132 -4.93 3.18 -0.78
CA LEU A 132 -3.71 2.69 -1.40
C LEU A 132 -2.49 3.22 -0.64
N MET A 133 -1.64 2.32 -0.19
CA MET A 133 -0.34 2.59 0.38
C MET A 133 0.74 2.33 -0.68
N PHE A 134 1.42 3.37 -1.13
CA PHE A 134 2.44 3.30 -2.19
C PHE A 134 3.85 3.45 -1.59
N PHE A 135 4.69 2.42 -1.69
CA PHE A 135 6.04 2.37 -1.12
C PHE A 135 7.10 2.45 -2.21
N THR A 136 8.09 3.35 -2.09
CA THR A 136 9.19 3.47 -3.06
C THR A 136 10.41 4.21 -2.46
N ASP A 137 11.62 3.97 -2.99
CA ASP A 137 12.81 4.83 -2.79
C ASP A 137 13.14 5.71 -4.01
N GLY A 138 12.30 5.62 -5.04
CA GLY A 138 12.51 6.17 -6.36
C GLY A 138 11.98 7.59 -6.56
N ARG A 139 12.19 8.09 -7.77
CA ARG A 139 11.69 9.42 -8.17
C ARG A 139 10.62 9.25 -9.22
N SER A 140 9.42 9.74 -8.92
CA SER A 140 8.40 9.86 -9.95
C SER A 140 8.71 11.04 -10.87
N SER A 141 8.77 10.80 -12.18
CA SER A 141 8.67 11.86 -13.20
C SER A 141 7.23 12.10 -13.66
N ILE A 142 6.24 11.47 -13.01
CA ILE A 142 4.84 11.47 -13.47
C ILE A 142 4.17 12.78 -13.07
N GLN A 143 3.35 13.30 -13.98
CA GLN A 143 2.68 14.58 -13.83
C GLN A 143 1.40 14.49 -12.97
N ASP A 144 0.54 13.49 -13.17
CA ASP A 144 -0.66 13.22 -12.35
C ASP A 144 -1.37 11.92 -12.78
N ASN A 145 -1.14 10.80 -12.08
CA ASN A 145 -1.92 9.56 -12.26
C ASN A 145 -2.81 9.23 -11.04
N THR A 146 -2.73 10.04 -10.01
CA THR A 146 -3.41 9.82 -8.72
C THR A 146 -4.83 10.37 -8.76
N SER A 147 -5.08 11.44 -9.50
CA SER A 147 -6.42 12.04 -9.62
C SER A 147 -7.48 11.04 -10.11
N LEU A 148 -7.11 10.09 -10.97
CA LEU A 148 -8.03 9.05 -11.45
C LEU A 148 -8.34 7.99 -10.38
N LEU A 149 -7.42 7.70 -9.47
CA LEU A 149 -7.68 6.87 -8.29
C LEU A 149 -8.59 7.59 -7.29
N GLN A 150 -8.39 8.89 -7.10
CA GLN A 150 -9.24 9.72 -6.23
C GLN A 150 -10.68 9.79 -6.75
N GLN A 151 -10.88 9.87 -8.07
CA GLN A 151 -12.22 9.82 -8.68
C GLN A 151 -12.95 8.49 -8.40
N LEU A 152 -12.22 7.40 -8.13
CA LEU A 152 -12.78 6.11 -7.69
C LEU A 152 -12.99 6.02 -6.17
N GLY A 153 -12.74 7.11 -5.43
CA GLY A 153 -12.82 7.15 -3.97
C GLY A 153 -11.62 6.52 -3.27
N VAL A 154 -10.50 6.31 -3.97
CA VAL A 154 -9.27 5.75 -3.37
C VAL A 154 -8.43 6.87 -2.78
N ILE A 155 -8.12 6.75 -1.49
CA ILE A 155 -7.18 7.63 -0.78
C ILE A 155 -5.77 7.05 -0.93
N VAL A 156 -4.85 7.82 -1.50
CA VAL A 156 -3.47 7.36 -1.74
C VAL A 156 -2.53 7.98 -0.71
N PHE A 157 -1.86 7.12 0.04
CA PHE A 157 -0.75 7.45 0.94
C PHE A 157 0.55 7.06 0.24
N ALA A 158 1.55 7.93 0.28
CA ALA A 158 2.86 7.66 -0.32
C ALA A 158 3.93 7.59 0.77
N VAL A 159 4.67 6.48 0.81
CA VAL A 159 5.77 6.21 1.74
C VAL A 159 7.07 6.16 0.95
N GLY A 160 7.90 7.17 1.17
CA GLY A 160 9.20 7.34 0.55
C GLY A 160 10.31 6.95 1.50
N VAL A 161 11.30 6.19 1.04
CA VAL A 161 12.48 5.85 1.84
C VAL A 161 13.74 6.44 1.23
N GLY A 162 14.54 7.13 2.04
CA GLY A 162 15.77 7.81 1.64
C GLY A 162 15.58 9.28 1.31
N ASN A 163 16.68 9.93 0.90
CA ASN A 163 16.77 11.39 0.82
C ASN A 163 16.40 11.98 -0.55
N ASN A 164 16.02 11.15 -1.52
CA ASN A 164 15.94 11.53 -2.92
C ASN A 164 14.61 11.14 -3.57
N VAL A 165 13.54 10.96 -2.80
CA VAL A 165 12.23 10.51 -3.29
C VAL A 165 11.35 11.71 -3.69
N GLN A 166 10.59 11.59 -4.78
CA GLN A 166 9.60 12.60 -5.20
C GLN A 166 8.20 11.98 -5.25
N LEU A 167 7.38 12.33 -4.25
CA LEU A 167 6.06 11.72 -4.02
C LEU A 167 4.88 12.70 -4.04
N ASN A 168 5.15 14.00 -4.21
CA ASN A 168 4.15 15.07 -4.14
C ASN A 168 3.00 14.92 -5.16
N LYS A 169 3.17 14.07 -6.18
CA LYS A 169 2.17 13.78 -7.21
C LYS A 169 1.58 12.37 -7.12
N ILE A 170 2.01 11.57 -6.13
CA ILE A 170 1.51 10.21 -5.88
C ILE A 170 0.48 10.19 -4.74
N ALA A 171 0.73 10.93 -3.66
CA ALA A 171 -0.22 10.98 -2.55
C ALA A 171 -1.46 11.81 -2.91
N SER A 172 -2.60 11.48 -2.30
CA SER A 172 -3.83 12.26 -2.51
C SER A 172 -3.82 13.62 -1.83
N ASN A 173 -2.99 13.81 -0.81
CA ASN A 173 -2.76 15.06 -0.12
C ASN A 173 -1.28 15.14 0.30
N GLU A 174 -0.72 16.34 0.41
CA GLU A 174 0.65 16.53 0.92
C GLU A 174 0.84 15.97 2.33
N SER A 175 -0.21 16.02 3.17
CA SER A 175 -0.23 15.42 4.52
C SER A 175 -0.22 13.89 4.51
N TYR A 176 -0.40 13.25 3.35
CA TYR A 176 -0.34 11.80 3.17
C TYR A 176 0.99 11.33 2.56
N VAL A 177 2.00 12.20 2.54
CA VAL A 177 3.37 11.85 2.16
C VAL A 177 4.21 11.61 3.42
N PHE A 178 4.83 10.44 3.50
CA PHE A 178 5.66 10.03 4.64
C PHE A 178 7.06 9.69 4.16
N MET A 179 8.05 10.42 4.65
CA MET A 179 9.45 10.28 4.26
C MET A 179 10.26 9.63 5.38
N MET A 180 10.83 8.47 5.13
CA MET A 180 11.72 7.75 6.05
C MET A 180 13.19 7.97 5.69
N PRO A 181 14.07 8.13 6.69
CA PRO A 181 15.51 8.11 6.46
C PRO A 181 16.00 6.77 5.89
N SER A 182 15.45 5.65 6.37
CA SER A 182 15.89 4.30 6.00
C SER A 182 14.78 3.25 6.10
N TYR A 183 14.97 2.09 5.49
CA TYR A 183 13.99 1.00 5.55
C TYR A 183 13.82 0.43 6.97
N SER A 184 14.87 0.42 7.79
CA SER A 184 14.78 0.01 9.20
C SER A 184 13.76 0.82 10.02
N ASP A 185 13.50 2.07 9.63
CA ASP A 185 12.55 2.94 10.31
C ASP A 185 11.08 2.50 10.14
N LEU A 186 10.80 1.69 9.11
CA LEU A 186 9.48 1.09 8.84
C LEU A 186 9.11 0.07 9.91
N VAL A 187 10.03 -0.82 10.26
CA VAL A 187 9.76 -1.98 11.13
C VAL A 187 10.25 -1.80 12.55
N GLY A 188 11.02 -0.74 12.84
CA GLY A 188 11.47 -0.40 14.19
C GLY A 188 12.39 -1.43 14.82
N GLN A 189 13.50 -1.75 14.13
CA GLN A 189 14.63 -2.46 14.74
C GLN A 189 15.54 -1.49 15.49
#